data_AF-A0A7W8AVN6-F1
#
_entry.id   AF-A0A7W8AVN6-F1
#
_cell.length_a   1.000
_cell.length_b   1.000
_cell.length_c   1.000
_cell.angle_alpha   90.00
_cell.angle_beta   90.00
_cell.angle_gamma   90.00
#
_symmetry.space_group_name_H-M   'P 1'
#
loop_
_entity.id
_entity.type
_entity.pdbx_description
1 polymer ?
#
loop_
_entity_poly.entity_id
_entity_poly.type
_entity_poly.pdbx_seq_one_letter_code
_entity_poly.pdbx_strand_id
1 'polypeptide(L)'
;MPLFPRAVSAYAEVVPAPALHLAHKPASHSHVEAAALPVVGLTAWQGLVDLGGVSEGDRVLVHGGGGGVGHVAIQIAKAFGAHVIATPSGSKRECVEGVGADEVIDYKAVDFTDAVRDIDVALDTIGGDAAERSLEVLRPGGHFMTAIAETRSSSPRTRRPACASAASPSTPAGSPCEVSPNLSNRAGSPRRPTSEGTG
;
A
#
# COMPACT_ATOMS: atom_id res chain seq x y z
N MET A 1 -8.03 -5.08 1.20
CA MET A 1 -7.11 -5.56 0.16
C MET A 1 -7.66 -6.86 -0.42
N PRO A 2 -8.35 -6.86 -1.57
CA PRO A 2 -8.99 -8.08 -2.07
C PRO A 2 -7.93 -9.12 -2.45
N LEU A 3 -7.80 -10.12 -1.59
CA LEU A 3 -7.31 -11.47 -1.87
C LEU A 3 -5.94 -11.55 -2.55
N PHE A 4 -4.98 -10.67 -2.28
CA PHE A 4 -3.60 -10.87 -2.77
C PHE A 4 -3.10 -12.29 -2.42
N PRO A 5 -2.60 -13.09 -3.38
CA PRO A 5 -2.16 -12.73 -4.75
C PRO A 5 -3.19 -12.95 -5.89
N ARG A 6 -4.48 -13.10 -5.60
CA ARG A 6 -5.54 -13.26 -6.62
C ARG A 6 -5.79 -11.96 -7.36
N ALA A 7 -5.94 -12.08 -8.69
CA ALA A 7 -6.35 -10.97 -9.54
C ALA A 7 -7.75 -10.48 -9.15
N VAL A 8 -7.93 -9.16 -9.18
CA VAL A 8 -9.22 -8.51 -8.95
C VAL A 8 -9.97 -8.35 -10.28
N SER A 9 -11.25 -8.68 -10.30
CA SER A 9 -12.15 -8.56 -11.46
C SER A 9 -13.16 -7.42 -11.27
N ALA A 10 -12.67 -6.23 -10.86
CA ALA A 10 -13.52 -5.10 -10.50
C ALA A 10 -14.14 -4.36 -11.70
N TYR A 11 -13.64 -4.58 -12.92
CA TYR A 11 -14.29 -4.11 -14.16
C TYR A 11 -15.34 -5.12 -14.61
N ALA A 12 -16.42 -5.21 -13.85
CA ALA A 12 -17.55 -6.12 -14.08
C ALA A 12 -18.84 -5.49 -13.53
N GLU A 13 -20.00 -5.95 -14.00
CA GLU A 13 -21.30 -5.53 -13.45
C GLU A 13 -21.50 -6.02 -12.01
N VAL A 14 -20.95 -7.20 -11.68
CA VAL A 14 -20.97 -7.80 -10.34
C VAL A 14 -19.64 -8.49 -10.03
N VAL A 15 -19.19 -8.42 -8.78
CA VAL A 15 -17.98 -9.09 -8.31
C VAL A 15 -18.17 -9.60 -6.87
N PRO A 16 -17.82 -10.86 -6.55
CA PRO A 16 -17.82 -11.31 -5.17
C PRO A 16 -16.68 -10.63 -4.40
N ALA A 17 -16.99 -10.12 -3.20
CA ALA A 17 -16.02 -9.50 -2.32
C ALA A 17 -16.18 -9.99 -0.88
N PRO A 18 -15.07 -10.20 -0.13
CA PRO A 18 -15.14 -10.43 1.31
C PRO A 18 -15.82 -9.25 2.02
N ALA A 19 -16.70 -9.53 2.98
CA ALA A 19 -17.43 -8.50 3.71
C ALA A 19 -16.51 -7.47 4.38
N LEU A 20 -15.33 -7.90 4.87
CA LEU A 20 -14.32 -7.03 5.48
C LEU A 20 -13.64 -6.05 4.51
N HIS A 21 -13.86 -6.19 3.20
CA HIS A 21 -13.36 -5.27 2.19
C HIS A 21 -14.40 -4.24 1.73
N LEU A 22 -15.60 -4.29 2.31
CA LEU A 22 -16.68 -3.36 2.02
C LEU A 22 -16.76 -2.34 3.15
N ALA A 23 -16.98 -1.09 2.76
CA ALA A 23 -17.25 0.00 3.67
C ALA A 23 -18.49 0.75 3.19
N HIS A 24 -19.17 1.44 4.10
CA HIS A 24 -20.30 2.27 3.74
C HIS A 24 -19.83 3.46 2.90
N LYS A 25 -20.45 3.65 1.73
CA LYS A 25 -20.28 4.86 0.94
C LYS A 25 -20.85 6.05 1.72
N PRO A 26 -20.10 7.15 1.90
CA PRO A 26 -20.66 8.39 2.44
C PRO A 26 -21.90 8.83 1.65
N ALA A 27 -22.93 9.29 2.34
CA ALA A 27 -24.16 9.75 1.70
C ALA A 27 -23.94 11.01 0.85
N SER A 28 -22.95 11.83 1.23
CA SER A 28 -22.59 13.09 0.58
C SER A 28 -21.83 12.95 -0.74
N HIS A 29 -21.38 11.74 -1.09
CA HIS A 29 -20.58 11.50 -2.30
C HIS A 29 -21.33 10.61 -3.28
N SER A 30 -21.18 10.88 -4.57
CA SER A 30 -21.62 9.97 -5.63
C SER A 30 -20.85 8.64 -5.59
N HIS A 31 -21.35 7.62 -6.30
CA HIS A 31 -20.61 6.37 -6.46
C HIS A 31 -19.28 6.56 -7.20
N VAL A 32 -19.22 7.50 -8.16
CA VAL A 32 -18.01 7.79 -8.93
C VAL A 32 -16.93 8.38 -8.03
N GLU A 33 -17.26 9.38 -7.22
CA GLU A 33 -16.32 10.00 -6.29
C GLU A 33 -15.85 8.99 -5.24
N ALA A 34 -16.78 8.23 -4.67
CA ALA A 34 -16.45 7.23 -3.65
C ALA A 34 -15.59 6.08 -4.20
N ALA A 35 -15.78 5.68 -5.46
CA ALA A 35 -14.98 4.62 -6.09
C ALA A 35 -13.53 5.04 -6.36
N ALA A 36 -13.24 6.34 -6.43
CA ALA A 36 -11.89 6.86 -6.66
C ALA A 36 -10.98 6.75 -5.42
N LEU A 37 -11.56 6.67 -4.22
CA LEU A 37 -10.86 6.78 -2.94
C LEU A 37 -10.17 5.52 -2.40
N PRO A 38 -10.69 4.28 -2.55
CA PRO A 38 -10.22 3.15 -1.74
C PRO A 38 -8.73 2.85 -1.89
N VAL A 39 -8.22 2.77 -3.13
CA VAL A 39 -6.80 2.48 -3.34
C VAL A 39 -5.95 3.66 -2.92
N VAL A 40 -6.25 4.86 -3.42
CA VAL A 40 -5.42 6.04 -3.17
C VAL A 40 -5.39 6.45 -1.71
N GLY A 41 -6.53 6.39 -1.04
CA GLY A 41 -6.70 6.75 0.36
C GLY A 41 -6.06 5.73 1.29
N LEU A 42 -6.26 4.42 1.05
CA LEU A 42 -5.61 3.40 1.88
C LEU A 42 -4.09 3.42 1.70
N THR A 43 -3.58 3.61 0.48
CA THR A 43 -2.12 3.73 0.27
C THR A 43 -1.54 4.93 1.00
N ALA A 44 -2.18 6.10 0.89
CA ALA A 44 -1.73 7.30 1.60
C ALA A 44 -1.83 7.14 3.13
N TRP A 45 -2.94 6.58 3.62
CA TRP A 45 -3.16 6.35 5.05
C TRP A 45 -2.14 5.38 5.64
N GLN A 46 -1.92 4.24 4.98
CA GLN A 46 -0.94 3.25 5.46
C GLN A 46 0.47 3.81 5.47
N GLY A 47 0.85 4.54 4.42
CA GLY A 47 2.17 5.17 4.33
C GLY A 47 2.38 6.23 5.40
N LEU A 48 1.47 7.19 5.54
CA LEU A 48 1.66 8.34 6.42
C LEU A 48 1.29 8.05 7.87
N VAL A 49 0.16 7.39 8.12
CA VAL A 49 -0.42 7.23 9.45
C VAL A 49 0.07 5.93 10.08
N ASP A 50 -0.21 4.79 9.46
CA ASP A 50 0.06 3.48 10.10
C ASP A 50 1.55 3.17 10.20
N LEU A 51 2.33 3.55 9.17
CA LEU A 51 3.76 3.26 9.09
C LEU A 51 4.64 4.48 9.36
N GLY A 52 4.27 5.65 8.81
CA GLY A 52 5.03 6.89 8.93
C GLY A 52 4.90 7.57 10.28
N GLY A 53 3.77 7.36 10.98
CA GLY A 53 3.50 7.98 12.28
C GLY A 53 3.35 9.50 12.22
N VAL A 54 2.85 10.05 11.12
CA VAL A 54 2.72 11.50 10.92
C VAL A 54 1.98 12.16 12.08
N SER A 55 2.56 13.25 12.58
CA SER A 55 2.09 13.99 13.75
C SER A 55 2.13 15.50 13.50
N GLU A 56 1.53 16.25 14.41
CA GLU A 56 1.52 17.72 14.36
C GLU A 56 2.94 18.28 14.33
N GLY A 57 3.20 19.19 13.41
CA GLY A 57 4.51 19.83 13.25
C GLY A 57 5.52 19.04 12.41
N ASP A 58 5.22 17.80 12.02
CA ASP A 58 6.11 17.03 11.14
C ASP A 58 6.24 17.69 9.76
N ARG A 59 7.44 17.65 9.20
CA ARG A 59 7.75 18.01 7.81
C ARG A 59 7.57 16.78 6.94
N VAL A 60 6.55 16.81 6.09
CA VAL A 60 6.17 15.68 5.24
C VAL A 60 6.49 15.99 3.78
N LEU A 61 7.35 15.18 3.17
CA LEU A 61 7.65 15.26 1.74
C LEU A 61 6.76 14.28 0.96
N VAL A 62 5.93 14.80 0.05
CA VAL A 62 5.05 13.99 -0.81
C VAL A 62 5.55 14.08 -2.25
N HIS A 63 6.19 13.02 -2.73
CA HIS A 63 6.50 12.89 -4.14
C HIS A 63 5.25 12.59 -4.96
N GLY A 64 5.18 13.16 -6.17
CA GLY A 64 4.03 12.96 -7.04
C GLY A 64 2.74 13.57 -6.50
N GLY A 65 2.82 14.68 -5.76
CA GLY A 65 1.69 15.31 -5.07
C GLY A 65 0.45 15.58 -5.94
N GLY A 66 0.62 15.79 -7.25
CA GLY A 66 -0.50 15.96 -8.19
C GLY A 66 -1.08 14.65 -8.75
N GLY A 67 -0.66 13.49 -8.24
CA GLY A 67 -1.13 12.15 -8.63
C GLY A 67 -2.30 11.67 -7.79
N GLY A 68 -2.80 10.46 -8.09
CA GLY A 68 -3.94 9.86 -7.38
C GLY A 68 -3.70 9.70 -5.88
N VAL A 69 -2.57 9.10 -5.48
CA VAL A 69 -2.20 8.95 -4.05
C VAL A 69 -1.73 10.28 -3.46
N GLY A 70 -0.88 11.01 -4.19
CA GLY A 70 -0.22 12.22 -3.69
C GLY A 70 -1.20 13.30 -3.20
N HIS A 71 -2.27 13.60 -3.95
CA HIS A 71 -3.19 14.68 -3.56
C HIS A 71 -4.02 14.32 -2.31
N VAL A 72 -4.27 13.03 -2.09
CA VAL A 72 -4.94 12.54 -0.87
C VAL A 72 -3.95 12.51 0.30
N ALA A 73 -2.70 12.13 0.05
CA ALA A 73 -1.63 12.15 1.04
C ALA A 73 -1.38 13.54 1.61
N ILE A 74 -1.39 14.58 0.75
CA ILE A 74 -1.29 15.98 1.19
C ILE A 74 -2.42 16.30 2.19
N GLN A 75 -3.67 16.03 1.82
CA GLN A 75 -4.83 16.31 2.68
C GLN A 75 -4.78 15.56 4.01
N ILE A 76 -4.37 14.28 3.99
CA ILE A 76 -4.21 13.49 5.21
C ILE A 76 -3.12 14.10 6.09
N ALA A 77 -1.93 14.38 5.57
CA ALA A 77 -0.86 14.99 6.36
C ALA A 77 -1.27 16.35 6.96
N LYS A 78 -1.96 17.19 6.17
CA LYS A 78 -2.50 18.46 6.66
C LYS A 78 -3.55 18.28 7.76
N ALA A 79 -4.41 17.27 7.66
CA ALA A 79 -5.38 16.97 8.72
C ALA A 79 -4.72 16.55 10.05
N PHE A 80 -3.48 16.08 10.02
CA PHE A 80 -2.66 15.78 11.20
C PHE A 80 -1.82 16.97 11.67
N GLY A 81 -1.95 18.15 11.06
CA GLY A 81 -1.20 19.35 11.45
C GLY A 81 0.25 19.36 10.97
N ALA A 82 0.59 18.55 9.97
CA ALA A 82 1.91 18.54 9.38
C ALA A 82 2.16 19.76 8.45
N HIS A 83 3.43 20.06 8.25
CA HIS A 83 3.94 20.94 7.19
C HIS A 83 4.28 20.11 5.96
N VAL A 84 3.52 20.29 4.87
CA VAL A 84 3.57 19.43 3.70
C VAL A 84 4.29 20.10 2.55
N ILE A 85 5.33 19.42 2.07
CA ILE A 85 6.09 19.78 0.88
C ILE A 85 5.74 18.78 -0.22
N ALA A 86 5.25 19.27 -1.37
CA ALA A 86 4.83 18.43 -2.47
C ALA A 86 5.70 18.63 -3.71
N THR A 87 6.02 17.55 -4.43
CA THR A 87 6.74 17.62 -5.71
C THR A 87 5.85 17.25 -6.92
N PRO A 88 4.99 18.16 -7.42
CA PRO A 88 4.20 17.93 -8.63
C PRO A 88 4.99 18.29 -9.90
N SER A 89 4.43 17.97 -11.07
CA SER A 89 4.79 18.67 -12.30
C SER A 89 4.26 20.10 -12.27
N GLY A 90 4.96 21.08 -12.86
CA GLY A 90 4.55 22.49 -12.85
C GLY A 90 3.08 22.77 -13.23
N SER A 91 2.50 22.02 -14.17
CA SER A 91 1.09 22.16 -14.56
C SER A 91 0.07 21.81 -13.47
N LYS A 92 0.49 21.16 -12.37
CA LYS A 92 -0.36 20.73 -11.26
C LYS A 92 -0.14 21.53 -9.98
N ARG A 93 0.64 22.61 -10.04
CA ARG A 93 0.96 23.46 -8.90
C ARG A 93 -0.28 23.97 -8.17
N GLU A 94 -1.17 24.64 -8.89
CA GLU A 94 -2.41 25.21 -8.32
C GLU A 94 -3.28 24.13 -7.66
N CYS A 95 -3.33 22.94 -8.26
CA CYS A 95 -4.07 21.82 -7.70
C CYS A 95 -3.49 21.35 -6.35
N VAL A 96 -2.17 21.23 -6.22
CA VAL A 96 -1.56 20.77 -4.96
C VAL A 96 -1.61 21.83 -3.85
N GLU A 97 -1.48 23.10 -4.21
CA GLU A 97 -1.66 24.22 -3.27
C GLU A 97 -3.12 24.25 -2.77
N GLY A 98 -4.08 24.06 -3.68
CA GLY A 98 -5.51 24.03 -3.35
C GLY A 98 -5.93 22.89 -2.41
N VAL A 99 -5.20 21.78 -2.38
CA VAL A 99 -5.44 20.67 -1.42
C VAL A 99 -4.59 20.79 -0.14
N GLY A 100 -3.81 21.85 0.01
CA GLY A 100 -3.17 22.24 1.25
C GLY A 100 -1.65 22.05 1.33
N ALA A 101 -0.93 21.84 0.22
CA ALA A 101 0.52 21.84 0.25
C ALA A 101 1.06 23.23 0.68
N ASP A 102 1.96 23.26 1.66
CA ASP A 102 2.58 24.49 2.16
C ASP A 102 3.75 24.93 1.29
N GLU A 103 4.49 23.97 0.75
CA GLU A 103 5.60 24.19 -0.17
C GLU A 103 5.43 23.32 -1.42
N VAL A 104 5.70 23.90 -2.59
CA VAL A 104 5.56 23.20 -3.87
C VAL A 104 6.83 23.32 -4.69
N ILE A 105 7.40 22.16 -5.03
CA ILE A 105 8.65 22.05 -5.77
C ILE A 105 8.35 21.40 -7.12
N ASP A 106 8.48 22.15 -8.21
CA ASP A 106 8.41 21.55 -9.55
C ASP A 106 9.65 20.69 -9.76
N TYR A 107 9.48 19.37 -9.73
CA TYR A 107 10.57 18.41 -9.84
C TYR A 107 11.35 18.50 -11.17
N LYS A 108 10.79 19.19 -12.18
CA LYS A 108 11.48 19.42 -13.46
C LYS A 108 12.39 20.64 -13.45
N ALA A 109 12.14 21.57 -12.53
CA ALA A 109 12.80 22.87 -12.49
C ALA A 109 13.80 22.98 -11.34
N VAL A 110 13.50 22.33 -10.21
CA VAL A 110 14.27 22.43 -8.98
C VAL A 110 14.60 21.04 -8.48
N ASP A 111 15.87 20.87 -8.12
CA ASP A 111 16.30 19.70 -7.39
C ASP A 111 15.80 19.78 -5.94
N PHE A 112 14.96 18.81 -5.54
CA PHE A 112 14.37 18.84 -4.21
C PHE A 112 15.44 18.66 -3.11
N THR A 113 16.54 17.94 -3.37
CA THR A 113 17.56 17.71 -2.33
C THR A 113 18.29 18.98 -1.92
N ASP A 114 18.32 19.98 -2.79
CA ASP A 114 18.91 21.29 -2.48
C ASP A 114 17.91 22.19 -1.73
N ALA A 115 16.62 21.98 -1.97
CA ALA A 115 15.54 22.82 -1.45
C ALA A 115 15.01 22.37 -0.09
N VAL A 116 15.05 21.06 0.21
CA VAL A 116 14.46 20.52 1.44
C VAL A 116 15.47 19.72 2.26
N ARG A 117 15.29 19.80 3.58
CA ARG A 117 16.10 19.11 4.59
C ARG A 117 15.22 18.81 5.80
N ASP A 118 15.74 17.94 6.66
CA ASP A 118 15.14 17.58 7.95
C ASP A 118 13.69 17.09 7.80
N ILE A 119 13.45 16.21 6.83
CA ILE A 119 12.14 15.61 6.58
C ILE A 119 11.86 14.51 7.60
N ASP A 120 10.68 14.55 8.19
CA ASP A 120 10.24 13.60 9.21
C ASP A 120 9.62 12.36 8.57
N VAL A 121 8.78 12.57 7.55
CA VAL A 121 8.14 11.50 6.78
C VAL A 121 8.20 11.83 5.30
N ALA A 122 8.75 10.93 4.48
CA ALA A 122 8.74 11.04 3.03
C ALA A 122 7.87 9.93 2.44
N LEU A 123 6.87 10.30 1.63
CA LEU A 123 6.03 9.38 0.87
C LEU A 123 6.38 9.45 -0.62
N ASP A 124 6.85 8.33 -1.14
CA ASP A 124 7.17 8.12 -2.54
C ASP A 124 6.10 7.29 -3.25
N THR A 125 5.64 7.80 -4.40
CA THR A 125 4.72 7.12 -5.32
C THR A 125 5.26 7.07 -6.74
N ILE A 126 6.55 7.42 -6.94
CA ILE A 126 7.20 7.53 -8.25
C ILE A 126 8.27 6.44 -8.39
N GLY A 127 9.05 6.19 -7.34
CA GLY A 127 10.20 5.31 -7.35
C GLY A 127 11.41 5.91 -8.09
N GLY A 128 12.41 5.06 -8.36
CA GLY A 128 13.61 5.45 -9.09
C GLY A 128 14.52 6.42 -8.31
N ASP A 129 15.21 7.30 -9.03
CA ASP A 129 16.22 8.21 -8.47
C ASP A 129 15.66 9.12 -7.36
N ALA A 130 14.42 9.61 -7.53
CA ALA A 130 13.79 10.45 -6.51
C ALA A 130 13.66 9.71 -5.17
N ALA A 131 13.28 8.43 -5.20
CA ALA A 131 13.15 7.59 -4.01
C ALA A 131 14.50 7.34 -3.31
N GLU A 132 15.54 7.03 -4.08
CA GLU A 132 16.88 6.82 -3.54
C GLU A 132 17.41 8.09 -2.86
N ARG A 133 17.21 9.24 -3.50
CA ARG A 133 17.67 10.54 -3.04
C ARG A 133 16.83 11.12 -1.90
N SER A 134 15.58 10.65 -1.71
CA SER A 134 14.77 11.06 -0.54
C SER A 134 15.46 10.72 0.78
N LEU A 135 16.32 9.70 0.81
CA LEU A 135 17.05 9.33 2.02
C LEU A 135 18.04 10.41 2.49
N GLU A 136 18.53 11.25 1.56
CA GLU A 136 19.51 12.31 1.84
C GLU A 136 18.89 13.51 2.57
N VAL A 137 17.57 13.69 2.44
CA VAL A 137 16.84 14.83 3.02
C VAL A 137 16.11 14.50 4.31
N LEU A 138 16.11 13.22 4.72
CA LEU A 138 15.50 12.79 5.98
C LEU A 138 16.32 13.24 7.17
N ARG A 139 15.62 13.62 8.26
CA ARG A 139 16.26 13.75 9.55
C ARG A 139 16.68 12.36 10.09
N PRO A 140 17.64 12.28 11.03
CA PRO A 140 17.88 11.05 11.78
C PRO A 140 16.59 10.53 12.44
N GLY A 141 16.24 9.27 12.17
CA GLY A 141 15.00 8.67 12.66
C GLY A 141 13.74 9.04 11.87
N GLY A 142 13.88 9.76 10.74
CA GLY A 142 12.79 9.97 9.79
C GLY A 142 12.39 8.69 9.05
N HIS A 143 11.18 8.68 8.52
CA HIS A 143 10.58 7.52 7.86
C HIS A 143 10.46 7.74 6.35
N PHE A 144 11.00 6.81 5.57
CA PHE A 144 10.80 6.73 4.13
C PHE A 144 9.77 5.64 3.80
N MET A 145 8.73 6.00 3.06
CA MET A 145 7.66 5.10 2.67
C MET A 145 7.52 5.13 1.15
N THR A 146 7.67 4.00 0.48
CA THR A 146 7.43 3.89 -0.97
C THR A 146 6.25 2.97 -1.27
N ALA A 147 5.36 3.43 -2.14
CA ALA A 147 4.25 2.66 -2.70
C ALA A 147 4.66 1.88 -3.96
N ILE A 148 5.92 2.01 -4.40
CA ILE A 148 6.45 1.35 -5.59
C ILE A 148 7.27 0.14 -5.15
N ALA A 149 6.89 -1.03 -5.65
CA ALA A 149 7.74 -2.20 -5.53
C ALA A 149 8.96 -1.99 -6.43
N GLU A 150 10.16 -2.04 -5.86
CA GLU A 150 11.38 -2.02 -6.65
C GLU A 150 11.39 -3.22 -7.62
N THR A 151 11.21 -2.96 -8.91
CA THR A 151 11.76 -3.84 -9.95
C THR A 151 13.26 -3.67 -9.86
N ARG A 152 13.90 -4.53 -9.05
CA ARG A 152 15.35 -4.65 -8.85
C ARG A 152 16.16 -3.81 -9.84
N SER A 153 16.43 -2.56 -9.46
CA SER A 153 17.39 -1.72 -10.17
C SER A 153 18.68 -2.53 -10.27
N SER A 154 19.27 -2.61 -11.45
CA SER A 154 20.46 -3.42 -11.68
C SER A 154 21.63 -2.82 -10.89
N SER A 155 21.79 -3.22 -9.63
CA SER A 155 23.02 -2.98 -8.88
C SER A 155 24.19 -3.60 -9.67
N PRO A 156 25.39 -2.98 -9.68
CA PRO A 156 26.57 -3.64 -10.21
C PRO A 156 26.72 -4.99 -9.49
N ARG A 157 26.79 -6.07 -10.27
CA ARG A 157 26.96 -7.43 -9.75
C ARG A 157 28.22 -7.50 -8.90
N THR A 158 28.11 -7.36 -7.59
CA THR A 158 29.06 -8.02 -6.69
C THR A 158 28.90 -9.51 -6.92
N ARG A 159 29.82 -10.10 -7.69
CA ARG A 159 29.95 -11.54 -7.90
C ARG A 159 30.08 -12.22 -6.53
N ARG A 160 28.96 -12.64 -5.94
CA ARG A 160 28.97 -13.75 -4.98
C ARG A 160 28.99 -15.04 -5.80
N PRO A 161 29.88 -16.00 -5.50
CA PRO A 161 29.87 -17.28 -6.20
C PRO A 161 28.51 -17.93 -5.98
N ALA A 162 27.85 -18.30 -7.08
CA ALA A 162 26.56 -18.96 -7.04
C ALA A 162 26.70 -20.31 -6.32
N CYS A 163 26.09 -20.42 -5.15
CA CYS A 163 25.77 -21.72 -4.59
C CYS A 163 24.58 -22.25 -5.41
N ALA A 164 24.83 -23.26 -6.23
CA ALA A 164 23.82 -23.87 -7.09
C ALA A 164 22.74 -24.53 -6.22
N SER A 165 21.54 -23.94 -6.21
CA SER A 165 20.34 -24.63 -5.75
C SER A 165 19.79 -25.43 -6.94
N ALA A 166 19.78 -26.75 -6.79
CA ALA A 166 19.27 -27.68 -7.76
C ALA A 166 17.76 -27.46 -7.98
N ALA A 167 17.36 -27.25 -9.23
CA ALA A 167 15.97 -27.28 -9.65
C ALA A 167 15.44 -28.72 -9.54
N SER A 168 14.32 -28.91 -8.84
CA SER A 168 13.55 -30.16 -8.92
C SER A 168 12.76 -30.19 -10.25
N PRO A 169 12.73 -31.33 -10.97
CA PRO A 169 12.08 -31.40 -12.26
C PRO A 169 10.54 -31.42 -12.15
N SER A 170 9.93 -30.68 -13.07
CA SER A 170 8.50 -30.62 -13.40
C SER A 170 7.86 -32.00 -13.62
N THR A 171 6.70 -32.23 -13.01
CA THR A 171 5.78 -33.34 -13.35
C THR A 171 4.91 -32.92 -14.56
N PRO A 172 4.74 -33.77 -15.59
CA PRO A 172 3.90 -33.45 -16.74
C PRO A 172 2.40 -33.63 -16.45
N ALA A 173 1.58 -32.84 -17.13
CA ALA A 173 0.13 -32.91 -17.12
C ALA A 173 -0.38 -34.18 -17.81
N GLY A 174 -1.36 -34.86 -17.19
CA GLY A 174 -2.14 -35.90 -17.87
C GLY A 174 -2.93 -36.82 -16.94
N SER A 175 -4.26 -36.80 -17.11
CA SER A 175 -5.29 -37.80 -16.74
C SER A 175 -6.01 -37.66 -15.38
N PRO A 176 -7.32 -38.03 -15.34
CA PRO A 176 -8.33 -37.41 -14.48
C PRO A 176 -8.44 -38.07 -13.10
N CYS A 177 -8.77 -37.27 -12.08
CA CYS A 177 -9.07 -37.75 -10.73
C CYS A 177 -10.37 -38.58 -10.74
N GLU A 178 -10.23 -39.90 -10.73
CA GLU A 178 -11.22 -40.79 -10.12
C GLU A 178 -11.26 -40.53 -8.61
N VAL A 179 -12.45 -40.22 -8.11
CA VAL A 179 -12.78 -40.25 -6.69
C VAL A 179 -13.07 -41.70 -6.34
N SER A 180 -12.30 -42.30 -5.42
CA SER A 180 -12.69 -43.55 -4.78
C SER A 180 -12.70 -43.43 -3.26
N PRO A 181 -13.67 -44.06 -2.58
CA PRO A 181 -14.06 -43.70 -1.23
C PRO A 181 -13.38 -44.57 -0.17
N ASN A 182 -13.31 -43.98 1.02
CA ASN A 182 -13.38 -44.65 2.32
C ASN A 182 -12.14 -45.41 2.80
N LEU A 183 -11.51 -44.93 3.88
CA LEU A 183 -10.95 -45.83 4.89
C LEU A 183 -11.27 -45.32 6.30
N SER A 184 -12.17 -46.09 6.92
CA SER A 184 -12.52 -46.16 8.33
C SER A 184 -11.33 -46.48 9.25
N ASN A 185 -11.26 -45.84 10.42
CA ASN A 185 -11.30 -46.50 11.73
C ASN A 185 -11.43 -45.45 12.84
N ARG A 186 -12.47 -45.48 13.70
CA ARG A 186 -12.58 -46.19 15.00
C ARG A 186 -11.38 -45.88 15.92
N ALA A 187 -11.51 -45.46 17.17
CA ALA A 187 -12.63 -45.46 18.11
C ALA A 187 -12.35 -44.46 19.26
N GLY A 188 -13.39 -44.03 19.98
CA GLY A 188 -13.25 -43.35 21.27
C GLY A 188 -14.47 -42.50 21.66
N SER A 189 -15.57 -43.15 22.05
CA SER A 189 -16.71 -42.48 22.69
C SER A 189 -16.56 -42.48 24.21
N PRO A 190 -16.79 -41.34 24.88
CA PRO A 190 -17.30 -41.34 26.24
C PRO A 190 -18.77 -40.89 26.29
N ARG A 191 -19.50 -41.62 27.12
CA ARG A 191 -20.94 -41.62 27.38
C ARG A 191 -21.50 -40.24 27.75
N ARG A 192 -22.71 -39.95 27.25
CA ARG A 192 -23.62 -38.91 27.77
C ARG A 192 -24.09 -39.29 29.19
N PRO A 193 -24.19 -38.35 30.14
CA PRO A 193 -25.03 -38.51 31.30
C PRO A 193 -26.50 -38.27 30.94
N THR A 194 -27.34 -39.11 31.52
CA THR A 194 -28.80 -39.16 31.42
C THR A 194 -29.46 -37.97 32.11
N SER A 195 -30.56 -37.52 31.52
CA SER A 195 -31.56 -36.67 32.14
C SER A 195 -32.31 -37.43 33.24
N GLU A 196 -32.32 -36.90 34.45
CA GLU A 196 -33.40 -37.12 35.41
C GLU A 196 -33.93 -35.75 35.83
N GLY A 197 -35.23 -35.54 35.63
CA GLY A 197 -36.01 -34.55 36.35
C GLY A 197 -36.99 -35.29 37.23
N THR A 198 -37.16 -34.84 38.48
CA THR A 198 -38.38 -34.90 39.31
C THR A 198 -38.09 -34.13 40.60
N GLY A 199 -38.94 -33.16 40.96
CA GLY A 199 -39.00 -32.56 42.31
C GLY A 199 -38.56 -31.11 42.39
#